data_AF-C5BT30-F1
#
_entry.id   AF-C5BT30-F1
#
_cell.length_a   1.000
_cell.length_b   1.000
_cell.length_c   1.000
_cell.angle_alpha   90.00
_cell.angle_beta   90.00
_cell.angle_gamma   90.00
#
_symmetry.space_group_name_H-M   'P 1'
#
loop_
_entity.id
_entity.type
_entity.pdbx_description
1 polymer ?
#
loop_
_entity_poly.entity_id
_entity_poly.type
_entity_poly.pdbx_seq_one_letter_code
_entity_poly.pdbx_strand_id
1 'polypeptide(L)'
;MKEKSSLTVEPEIDLSALDDLTIEQLANEEALGSFCLAFRQREDVLNLIHQINLLIKAVQRRRGLSLGLLAGEQAFRNRFEQLQSQLANGLATLEWFAKNTGDLLSPREKENLHLAWSTISHNWEEDQLSDNFELHSHFIEQLQSMLVSLARQLEPPLVPQLIEQGDDDSSYPQQFKKIEVLNFVARQLPEMIEQIAKVRGLSVYAASLGSVDFYNDRKLRFLLKYAREQSDKLRHQAERINELLNNSFRSVGDLKNLELKLLYLLNTVEQDVLSGREIKTSSQQFFTLATEIIDVYWTVVNDGLMLLRRWHLNDLEAWQSLSHKEASDL
;
A
#
# COMPACT_ATOMS: atom_id res chain seq x y z
N MET A 1 -5.64 -85.89 23.71
CA MET A 1 -4.28 -85.46 23.29
C MET A 1 -4.41 -84.06 22.72
N LYS A 2 -3.67 -83.10 23.31
CA LYS A 2 -3.33 -81.75 22.81
C LYS A 2 -4.37 -80.97 22.00
N GLU A 3 -4.84 -79.86 22.57
CA GLU A 3 -4.99 -78.63 21.78
C GLU A 3 -4.59 -77.41 22.63
N LYS A 4 -3.82 -76.53 21.99
CA LYS A 4 -3.00 -75.46 22.56
C LYS A 4 -3.82 -74.19 22.75
N SER A 5 -3.75 -73.59 23.93
CA SER A 5 -4.13 -72.20 24.18
C SER A 5 -3.08 -71.27 23.59
N SER A 6 -3.49 -70.50 22.58
CA SER A 6 -2.73 -69.42 21.94
C SER A 6 -2.94 -68.13 22.74
N LEU A 7 -1.96 -67.72 23.54
CA LEU A 7 -1.89 -66.38 24.12
C LEU A 7 -1.49 -65.38 23.03
N THR A 8 -2.40 -64.46 22.73
CA THR A 8 -2.15 -63.19 22.04
C THR A 8 -1.25 -62.31 22.92
N VAL A 9 -0.07 -61.97 22.42
CA VAL A 9 0.81 -60.94 22.97
C VAL A 9 0.43 -59.64 22.27
N GLU A 10 -0.25 -58.72 22.97
CA GLU A 10 -0.34 -57.33 22.54
C GLU A 10 1.04 -56.68 22.70
N PRO A 11 1.53 -55.90 21.73
CA PRO A 11 2.76 -55.15 21.91
C PRO A 11 2.46 -53.99 22.86
N GLU A 12 3.05 -54.04 24.05
CA GLU A 12 3.19 -52.88 24.94
C GLU A 12 3.93 -51.79 24.17
N ILE A 13 3.18 -50.76 23.73
CA ILE A 13 3.78 -49.54 23.18
C ILE A 13 4.34 -48.81 24.39
N ASP A 14 5.67 -48.78 24.47
CA ASP A 14 6.39 -48.03 25.47
C ASP A 14 6.16 -46.52 25.27
N LEU A 15 5.19 -45.99 26.01
CA LEU A 15 4.82 -44.58 26.02
C LEU A 15 5.83 -43.72 26.82
N SER A 16 6.88 -44.30 27.40
CA SER A 16 7.89 -43.57 28.19
C SER A 16 8.92 -42.79 27.35
N ALA A 17 8.95 -43.01 26.03
CA ALA A 17 9.88 -42.34 25.11
C ALA A 17 9.40 -40.97 24.60
N LEU A 18 8.27 -40.43 25.12
CA LEU A 18 7.66 -39.19 24.64
C LEU A 18 7.85 -37.97 25.57
N ASP A 19 8.50 -38.11 26.73
CA ASP A 19 8.52 -37.06 27.77
C ASP A 19 9.89 -36.40 28.05
N ASP A 20 10.97 -36.75 27.35
CA ASP A 20 12.31 -36.18 27.58
C ASP A 20 12.74 -35.19 26.47
N LEU A 21 11.98 -34.11 26.27
CA LEU A 21 12.51 -32.91 25.63
C LEU A 21 13.28 -32.11 26.68
N THR A 22 14.56 -31.84 26.44
CA THR A 22 15.36 -31.02 27.35
C THR A 22 14.80 -29.59 27.40
N ILE A 23 14.98 -28.89 28.53
CA ILE A 23 14.56 -27.47 28.68
C ILE A 23 15.10 -26.60 27.52
N GLU A 24 16.28 -26.94 27.01
CA GLU A 24 16.94 -26.30 25.87
C GLU A 24 16.24 -26.59 24.53
N GLN A 25 15.76 -27.82 24.31
CA GLN A 25 14.96 -28.17 23.14
C GLN A 25 13.59 -27.48 23.17
N LEU A 26 12.93 -27.42 24.33
CA LEU A 26 11.65 -26.72 24.51
C LEU A 26 11.79 -25.20 24.28
N ALA A 27 12.86 -24.58 24.80
CA ALA A 27 13.14 -23.17 24.56
C ALA A 27 13.42 -22.86 23.08
N ASN A 28 14.08 -23.77 22.37
CA ASN A 28 14.35 -23.64 20.93
C ASN A 28 13.07 -23.80 20.08
N GLU A 29 12.18 -24.73 20.46
CA GLU A 29 10.86 -24.89 19.82
C GLU A 29 9.96 -23.67 20.02
N GLU A 30 9.94 -23.08 21.23
CA GLU A 30 9.17 -21.86 21.51
C GLU A 30 9.71 -20.64 20.74
N ALA A 31 11.03 -20.51 20.65
CA ALA A 31 11.70 -19.47 19.88
C ALA A 31 11.41 -19.59 18.37
N LEU A 32 11.51 -20.81 17.81
CA LEU A 32 11.15 -21.10 16.42
C LEU A 32 9.67 -20.80 16.15
N GLY A 33 8.77 -21.27 17.02
CA GLY A 33 7.33 -21.02 16.89
C GLY A 33 7.01 -19.52 16.89
N SER A 34 7.58 -18.77 17.83
CA SER A 34 7.40 -17.31 17.92
C SER A 34 7.94 -16.58 16.70
N PHE A 35 9.11 -16.99 16.21
CA PHE A 35 9.72 -16.42 15.01
C PHE A 35 8.87 -16.69 13.76
N CYS A 36 8.42 -17.92 13.54
CA CYS A 36 7.57 -18.27 12.40
C CYS A 36 6.24 -17.51 12.40
N LEU A 37 5.64 -17.32 13.58
CA LEU A 37 4.43 -16.51 13.74
C LEU A 37 4.68 -15.04 13.36
N ALA A 38 5.75 -14.43 13.89
CA ALA A 38 6.12 -13.06 13.56
C ALA A 38 6.45 -12.88 12.07
N PHE A 39 7.17 -13.84 11.48
CA PHE A 39 7.48 -13.82 10.05
C PHE A 39 6.22 -13.85 9.20
N ARG A 40 5.29 -14.75 9.51
CA ARG A 40 4.01 -14.89 8.80
C ARG A 40 3.14 -13.65 8.95
N GLN A 41 3.03 -13.11 10.16
CA GLN A 41 2.23 -11.91 10.42
C GLN A 41 2.73 -10.71 9.58
N ARG A 42 4.03 -10.56 9.41
CA ARG A 42 4.60 -9.49 8.57
C ARG A 42 4.34 -9.69 7.08
N GLU A 43 4.36 -10.93 6.59
CA GLU A 43 3.92 -11.22 5.21
C GLU A 43 2.43 -10.88 5.02
N ASP A 44 1.59 -11.20 6.00
CA ASP A 44 0.17 -10.83 6.00
C ASP A 44 -0.02 -9.32 5.97
N VAL A 45 0.76 -8.55 6.75
CA VAL A 45 0.78 -7.08 6.71
C VAL A 45 1.16 -6.57 5.31
N LEU A 46 2.23 -7.10 4.70
CA LEU A 46 2.66 -6.70 3.36
C LEU A 46 1.58 -7.01 2.30
N ASN A 47 0.88 -8.13 2.43
CA ASN A 47 -0.23 -8.49 1.55
C ASN A 47 -1.41 -7.55 1.71
N LEU A 48 -1.79 -7.19 2.95
CA LEU A 48 -2.86 -6.22 3.22
C LEU A 48 -2.52 -4.83 2.69
N ILE A 49 -1.29 -4.36 2.88
CA ILE A 49 -0.79 -3.10 2.32
C ILE A 49 -0.97 -3.09 0.80
N HIS A 50 -0.62 -4.18 0.12
CA HIS A 50 -0.79 -4.29 -1.33
C HIS A 50 -2.27 -4.20 -1.74
N GLN A 51 -3.17 -4.93 -1.05
CA GLN A 51 -4.61 -4.86 -1.33
C GLN A 51 -5.19 -3.46 -1.10
N ILE A 52 -4.78 -2.79 -0.03
CA ILE A 52 -5.22 -1.42 0.27
C ILE A 52 -4.73 -0.44 -0.82
N ASN A 53 -3.50 -0.57 -1.30
CA ASN A 53 -2.99 0.25 -2.39
C ASN A 53 -3.81 0.06 -3.69
N LEU A 54 -4.19 -1.18 -4.02
CA LEU A 54 -5.06 -1.46 -5.17
C LEU A 54 -6.43 -0.78 -5.00
N LEU A 55 -7.01 -0.83 -3.80
CA LEU A 55 -8.27 -0.16 -3.50
C LEU A 55 -8.15 1.37 -3.59
N ILE A 56 -7.12 1.98 -3.00
CA ILE A 56 -6.88 3.43 -3.09
C ILE A 56 -6.84 3.85 -4.56
N LYS A 57 -6.02 3.16 -5.38
CA LYS A 57 -5.89 3.43 -6.81
C LYS A 57 -7.23 3.33 -7.54
N ALA A 58 -8.03 2.32 -7.23
CA ALA A 58 -9.32 2.09 -7.85
C ALA A 58 -10.36 3.13 -7.42
N VAL A 59 -10.43 3.51 -6.13
CA VAL A 59 -11.33 4.57 -5.63
C VAL A 59 -10.95 5.92 -6.21
N GLN A 60 -9.65 6.24 -6.29
CA GLN A 60 -9.15 7.45 -6.95
C GLN A 60 -9.60 7.53 -8.40
N ARG A 61 -9.49 6.42 -9.14
CA ARG A 61 -9.89 6.33 -10.54
C ARG A 61 -11.40 6.45 -10.69
N ARG A 62 -12.17 5.82 -9.81
CA ARG A 62 -13.63 5.93 -9.74
C ARG A 62 -14.06 7.38 -9.54
N ARG A 63 -13.45 8.10 -8.58
CA ARG A 63 -13.68 9.54 -8.38
C ARG A 63 -13.43 10.34 -9.66
N GLY A 64 -12.34 10.07 -10.37
CA GLY A 64 -12.06 10.78 -11.64
C GLY A 64 -13.14 10.53 -12.70
N LEU A 65 -13.67 9.31 -12.79
CA LEU A 65 -14.71 8.94 -13.76
C LEU A 65 -16.10 9.46 -13.35
N SER A 66 -16.46 9.39 -12.07
CA SER A 66 -17.76 9.91 -11.57
C SER A 66 -17.87 11.41 -11.79
N LEU A 67 -16.81 12.17 -11.50
CA LEU A 67 -16.82 13.62 -11.73
C LEU A 67 -16.97 13.97 -13.21
N GLY A 68 -16.36 13.20 -14.11
CA GLY A 68 -16.60 13.35 -15.55
C GLY A 68 -18.05 13.06 -15.94
N LEU A 69 -18.63 11.96 -15.41
CA LEU A 69 -20.03 11.60 -15.67
C LEU A 69 -21.02 12.62 -15.13
N LEU A 70 -20.80 13.15 -13.92
CA LEU A 70 -21.60 14.22 -13.32
C LEU A 70 -21.53 15.53 -14.12
N ALA A 71 -20.43 15.76 -14.85
CA ALA A 71 -20.30 16.87 -15.80
C ALA A 71 -20.92 16.57 -17.19
N GLY A 72 -21.49 15.39 -17.39
CA GLY A 72 -22.14 14.99 -18.64
C GLY A 72 -21.28 14.17 -19.61
N GLU A 73 -20.04 13.81 -19.24
CA GLU A 73 -19.14 13.05 -20.11
C GLU A 73 -19.46 11.54 -20.12
N GLN A 74 -20.34 11.13 -21.05
CA GLN A 74 -20.81 9.75 -21.15
C GLN A 74 -19.74 8.75 -21.60
N ALA A 75 -18.65 9.19 -22.22
CA ALA A 75 -17.57 8.28 -22.65
C ALA A 75 -16.92 7.52 -21.48
N PHE A 76 -17.10 7.99 -20.24
CA PHE A 76 -16.58 7.33 -19.04
C PHE A 76 -17.47 6.21 -18.49
N ARG A 77 -18.73 6.08 -18.94
CA ARG A 77 -19.74 5.19 -18.32
C ARG A 77 -19.29 3.73 -18.24
N ASN A 78 -18.87 3.16 -19.37
CA ASN A 78 -18.46 1.75 -19.42
C ASN A 78 -17.27 1.45 -18.50
N ARG A 79 -16.28 2.37 -18.47
CA ARG A 79 -15.09 2.22 -17.60
C ARG A 79 -15.47 2.33 -16.12
N PHE A 80 -16.45 3.20 -15.81
CA PHE A 80 -16.95 3.38 -14.46
C PHE A 80 -17.64 2.11 -13.94
N GLU A 81 -18.53 1.49 -14.72
CA GLU A 81 -19.24 0.27 -14.34
C GLU A 81 -18.30 -0.93 -14.14
N GLN A 82 -17.32 -1.07 -15.04
CA GLN A 82 -16.27 -2.08 -14.91
C GLN A 82 -15.49 -1.90 -13.60
N LEU A 83 -15.11 -0.66 -13.30
CA LEU A 83 -14.35 -0.33 -12.10
C LEU A 83 -15.18 -0.52 -10.83
N GLN A 84 -16.48 -0.24 -10.87
CA GLN A 84 -17.40 -0.51 -9.76
C GLN A 84 -17.42 -2.00 -9.40
N SER A 85 -17.49 -2.88 -10.41
CA SER A 85 -17.44 -4.32 -10.19
C SER A 85 -16.07 -4.78 -9.66
N GLN A 86 -14.98 -4.22 -10.19
CA GLN A 86 -13.62 -4.51 -9.71
C GLN A 86 -13.42 -4.10 -8.25
N LEU A 87 -13.93 -2.94 -7.84
CA LEU A 87 -13.87 -2.45 -6.46
C LEU A 87 -14.65 -3.35 -5.50
N ALA A 88 -15.86 -3.79 -5.89
CA ALA A 88 -16.64 -4.73 -5.08
C ALA A 88 -15.89 -6.05 -4.85
N ASN A 89 -15.28 -6.60 -5.91
CA ASN A 89 -14.45 -7.82 -5.80
C ASN A 89 -13.20 -7.58 -4.95
N GLY A 90 -12.55 -6.42 -5.09
CA GLY A 90 -11.37 -6.04 -4.30
C GLY A 90 -11.67 -5.92 -2.81
N LEU A 91 -12.81 -5.31 -2.45
CA LEU A 91 -13.27 -5.22 -1.06
C LEU A 91 -13.59 -6.59 -0.48
N ALA A 92 -14.36 -7.41 -1.19
CA ALA A 92 -14.66 -8.78 -0.76
C ALA A 92 -13.38 -9.61 -0.56
N THR A 93 -12.38 -9.40 -1.43
CA THR A 93 -11.06 -10.02 -1.28
C THR A 93 -10.37 -9.53 0.00
N LEU A 94 -10.25 -8.21 0.18
CA LEU A 94 -9.63 -7.62 1.38
C LEU A 94 -10.29 -8.13 2.67
N GLU A 95 -11.62 -8.19 2.72
CA GLU A 95 -12.37 -8.71 3.87
C GLU A 95 -12.03 -10.17 4.16
N TRP A 96 -11.89 -10.99 3.11
CA TRP A 96 -11.51 -12.38 3.27
C TRP A 96 -10.08 -12.52 3.80
N PHE A 97 -9.13 -11.74 3.27
CA PHE A 97 -7.78 -11.69 3.83
C PHE A 97 -7.81 -11.23 5.29
N ALA A 98 -8.50 -10.14 5.61
CA ALA A 98 -8.56 -9.58 6.97
C ALA A 98 -9.25 -10.48 8.01
N LYS A 99 -10.02 -11.49 7.58
CA LYS A 99 -10.56 -12.55 8.47
C LYS A 99 -9.51 -13.58 8.86
N ASN A 100 -8.51 -13.80 8.01
CA ASN A 100 -7.51 -14.85 8.17
C ASN A 100 -6.18 -14.36 8.79
N THR A 101 -6.03 -13.06 8.98
CA THR A 101 -4.76 -12.44 9.41
C THR A 101 -4.78 -11.95 10.87
N GLY A 102 -5.44 -12.66 11.79
CA GLY A 102 -5.30 -12.41 13.25
C GLY A 102 -5.52 -10.96 13.71
N ASP A 103 -6.59 -10.32 13.26
CA ASP A 103 -6.98 -8.94 13.65
C ASP A 103 -6.01 -7.81 13.28
N LEU A 104 -5.18 -8.00 12.24
CA LEU A 104 -4.37 -6.92 11.64
C LEU A 104 -5.19 -5.67 11.24
N LEU A 105 -6.48 -5.86 10.93
CA LEU A 105 -7.47 -4.78 10.79
C LEU A 105 -8.48 -4.89 11.92
N SER A 106 -8.71 -3.77 12.62
CA SER A 106 -9.69 -3.69 13.68
C SER A 106 -11.13 -3.87 13.15
N PRO A 107 -12.08 -4.34 13.99
CA PRO A 107 -13.49 -4.43 13.61
C PRO A 107 -14.06 -3.10 13.10
N ARG A 108 -13.62 -1.98 13.70
CA ARG A 108 -14.02 -0.63 13.30
C ARG A 108 -13.50 -0.26 11.91
N GLU A 109 -12.27 -0.60 11.58
CA GLU A 109 -11.74 -0.37 10.22
C GLU A 109 -12.51 -1.19 9.19
N LYS A 110 -12.82 -2.45 9.49
CA LYS A 110 -13.63 -3.32 8.62
C LYS A 110 -15.02 -2.73 8.38
N GLU A 111 -15.71 -2.30 9.43
CA GLU A 111 -17.03 -1.65 9.33
C GLU A 111 -16.97 -0.34 8.52
N ASN A 112 -15.98 0.51 8.79
CA ASN A 112 -15.80 1.77 8.07
C ASN A 112 -15.60 1.54 6.56
N LEU A 113 -14.83 0.53 6.16
CA LEU A 113 -14.64 0.18 4.75
C LEU A 113 -15.97 -0.13 4.06
N HIS A 114 -16.81 -0.95 4.69
CA HIS A 114 -18.13 -1.30 4.17
C HIS A 114 -19.04 -0.08 4.05
N LEU A 115 -19.10 0.76 5.09
CA LEU A 115 -19.93 1.96 5.11
C LEU A 115 -19.48 2.98 4.06
N ALA A 116 -18.17 3.21 3.96
CA ALA A 116 -17.59 4.14 2.99
C ALA A 116 -17.88 3.67 1.56
N TRP A 117 -17.65 2.39 1.26
CA TRP A 117 -17.98 1.83 -0.05
C TRP A 117 -19.48 1.91 -0.36
N SER A 118 -20.35 1.52 0.59
CA SER A 118 -21.80 1.60 0.40
C SER A 118 -22.23 3.02 0.05
N THR A 119 -21.67 4.01 0.75
CA THR A 119 -21.95 5.44 0.54
C THR A 119 -21.54 5.89 -0.86
N ILE A 120 -20.34 5.56 -1.35
CA ILE A 120 -19.87 6.03 -2.66
C ILE A 120 -20.36 5.19 -3.85
N SER A 121 -20.93 4.00 -3.58
CA SER A 121 -21.38 3.06 -4.62
C SER A 121 -22.83 3.23 -5.03
N HIS A 122 -23.68 3.73 -4.13
CA HIS A 122 -25.11 3.91 -4.34
C HIS A 122 -25.43 5.38 -4.62
N ASN A 123 -26.40 5.62 -5.50
CA ASN A 123 -26.97 6.95 -5.82
C ASN A 123 -25.95 8.04 -6.14
N TRP A 124 -24.73 7.67 -6.55
CA TRP A 124 -23.66 8.60 -6.87
C TRP A 124 -24.03 9.58 -8.00
N GLU A 125 -24.99 9.21 -8.86
CA GLU A 125 -25.53 10.03 -9.94
C GLU A 125 -26.39 11.20 -9.44
N GLU A 126 -26.95 11.08 -8.22
CA GLU A 126 -27.78 12.08 -7.56
C GLU A 126 -26.96 12.98 -6.62
N ASP A 127 -25.69 12.64 -6.38
CA ASP A 127 -24.81 13.42 -5.52
C ASP A 127 -24.55 14.81 -6.12
N GLN A 128 -24.49 15.81 -5.25
CA GLN A 128 -23.82 17.06 -5.60
C GLN A 128 -22.34 16.78 -5.87
N LEU A 129 -21.75 17.52 -6.82
CA LEU A 129 -20.33 17.36 -7.18
C LEU A 129 -19.40 17.42 -5.96
N SER A 130 -19.64 18.39 -5.07
CA SER A 130 -18.85 18.56 -3.85
C SER A 130 -18.91 17.32 -2.99
N ASP A 131 -20.10 16.76 -2.81
CA ASP A 131 -20.34 15.63 -1.92
C ASP A 131 -19.71 14.37 -2.52
N ASN A 132 -19.90 14.13 -3.82
CA ASN A 132 -19.24 13.02 -4.52
C ASN A 132 -17.71 13.09 -4.38
N PHE A 133 -17.14 14.28 -4.57
CA PHE A 133 -15.70 14.51 -4.43
C PHE A 133 -15.22 14.25 -2.99
N GLU A 134 -15.89 14.82 -1.99
CA GLU A 134 -15.48 14.73 -0.59
C GLU A 134 -15.69 13.31 -0.03
N LEU A 135 -16.77 12.62 -0.38
CA LEU A 135 -17.03 11.24 0.06
C LEU A 135 -15.95 10.28 -0.44
N HIS A 136 -15.58 10.37 -1.72
CA HIS A 136 -14.47 9.57 -2.26
C HIS A 136 -13.12 9.97 -1.62
N SER A 137 -12.88 11.27 -1.41
CA SER A 137 -11.65 11.75 -0.75
C SER A 137 -11.53 11.21 0.66
N HIS A 138 -12.62 11.24 1.44
CA HIS A 138 -12.68 10.71 2.79
C HIS A 138 -12.40 9.21 2.81
N PHE A 139 -12.97 8.45 1.87
CA PHE A 139 -12.70 7.01 1.79
C PHE A 139 -11.22 6.72 1.49
N ILE A 140 -10.60 7.49 0.60
CA ILE A 140 -9.16 7.37 0.31
C ILE A 140 -8.32 7.71 1.54
N GLU A 141 -8.68 8.75 2.29
CA GLU A 141 -7.99 9.14 3.54
C GLU A 141 -8.07 8.03 4.61
N GLN A 142 -9.22 7.36 4.75
CA GLN A 142 -9.37 6.20 5.63
C GLN A 142 -8.45 5.05 5.21
N LEU A 143 -8.41 4.72 3.91
CA LEU A 143 -7.54 3.69 3.37
C LEU A 143 -6.04 4.02 3.57
N GLN A 144 -5.65 5.28 3.36
CA GLN A 144 -4.28 5.75 3.61
C GLN A 144 -3.91 5.70 5.10
N SER A 145 -4.86 5.97 5.99
CA SER A 145 -4.64 5.83 7.43
C SER A 145 -4.38 4.37 7.83
N MET A 146 -5.15 3.42 7.28
CA MET A 146 -4.93 1.98 7.47
C MET A 146 -3.57 1.55 6.91
N LEU A 147 -3.20 2.04 5.71
CA LEU A 147 -1.90 1.79 5.09
C LEU A 147 -0.75 2.21 6.01
N VAL A 148 -0.80 3.40 6.59
CA VAL A 148 0.22 3.89 7.52
C VAL A 148 0.25 3.08 8.81
N SER A 149 -0.93 2.71 9.35
CA SER A 149 -1.05 1.86 10.55
C SER A 149 -0.37 0.51 10.35
N LEU A 150 -0.65 -0.16 9.22
CA LEU A 150 -0.02 -1.43 8.84
C LEU A 150 1.49 -1.27 8.62
N ALA A 151 1.92 -0.22 7.92
CA ALA A 151 3.34 0.02 7.66
C ALA A 151 4.15 0.19 8.96
N ARG A 152 3.57 0.82 9.99
CA ARG A 152 4.19 0.94 11.32
C ARG A 152 4.45 -0.41 11.99
N GLN A 153 3.59 -1.40 11.75
CA GLN A 153 3.81 -2.76 12.29
C GLN A 153 5.02 -3.44 11.66
N LEU A 154 5.46 -2.98 10.48
CA LEU A 154 6.67 -3.46 9.83
C LEU A 154 7.94 -2.77 10.34
N GLU A 155 7.83 -1.69 11.10
CA GLU A 155 9.00 -0.95 11.59
C GLU A 155 9.87 -1.83 12.50
N PRO A 156 9.37 -2.51 13.56
CA PRO A 156 10.21 -3.32 14.42
C PRO A 156 11.04 -4.38 13.64
N PRO A 157 12.25 -4.71 14.12
CA PRO A 157 13.05 -5.80 13.56
C PRO A 157 12.31 -7.13 13.73
N LEU A 158 12.51 -8.06 12.79
CA LEU A 158 12.03 -9.44 12.97
C LEU A 158 12.93 -10.23 13.94
N VAL A 159 14.25 -10.01 13.87
CA VAL A 159 15.25 -10.65 14.73
C VAL A 159 16.00 -9.54 15.49
N PRO A 160 15.61 -9.22 16.73
CA PRO A 160 16.27 -8.16 17.51
C PRO A 160 17.77 -8.40 17.71
N GLN A 161 18.21 -9.65 17.83
CA GLN A 161 19.61 -10.02 18.05
C GLN A 161 20.54 -9.61 16.88
N LEU A 162 20.00 -9.43 15.67
CA LEU A 162 20.78 -9.01 14.50
C LEU A 162 21.01 -7.49 14.44
N ILE A 163 20.39 -6.70 15.33
CA ILE A 163 20.62 -5.24 15.39
C ILE A 163 22.01 -4.91 15.92
N GLU A 164 22.56 -5.75 16.81
CA GLU A 164 23.77 -5.44 17.58
C GLU A 164 25.08 -5.95 16.94
N GLN A 165 25.00 -6.81 15.91
CA GLN A 165 26.19 -7.42 15.28
C GLN A 165 26.72 -6.64 14.05
N GLY A 166 26.12 -5.50 13.72
CA GLY A 166 26.55 -4.64 12.61
C GLY A 166 27.65 -3.66 13.03
N ASP A 167 28.83 -4.18 13.37
CA ASP A 167 29.99 -3.41 13.84
C ASP A 167 30.81 -2.82 12.67
N ASP A 168 30.20 -1.91 11.92
CA ASP A 168 30.92 -1.02 11.01
C ASP A 168 30.47 0.42 11.25
N ASP A 169 31.29 1.17 11.99
CA ASP A 169 31.09 2.53 12.54
C ASP A 169 30.83 3.61 11.45
N SER A 170 30.65 3.19 10.19
CA SER A 170 30.46 4.02 9.01
C SER A 170 29.20 3.71 8.18
N SER A 171 28.45 2.64 8.48
CA SER A 171 27.27 2.24 7.71
C SER A 171 25.96 2.62 8.41
N TYR A 172 25.12 3.42 7.74
CA TYR A 172 23.77 3.77 8.21
C TYR A 172 22.97 2.49 8.52
N PRO A 173 22.43 2.31 9.75
CA PRO A 173 21.88 1.02 10.16
C PRO A 173 20.70 0.57 9.28
N GLN A 174 20.68 -0.72 8.96
CA GLN A 174 19.68 -1.34 8.06
C GLN A 174 18.24 -1.06 8.51
N GLN A 175 18.02 -1.02 9.82
CA GLN A 175 16.74 -0.69 10.43
C GLN A 175 16.25 0.71 10.07
N PHE A 176 17.13 1.71 10.08
CA PHE A 176 16.76 3.06 9.68
C PHE A 176 16.46 3.13 8.18
N LYS A 177 17.23 2.43 7.32
CA LYS A 177 16.92 2.32 5.88
C LYS A 177 15.50 1.81 5.64
N LYS A 178 15.10 0.79 6.41
CA LYS A 178 13.76 0.21 6.37
C LYS A 178 12.66 1.19 6.75
N ILE A 179 12.84 1.92 7.85
CA ILE A 179 11.90 2.96 8.29
C ILE A 179 11.78 4.06 7.23
N GLU A 180 12.90 4.49 6.63
CA GLU A 180 12.86 5.51 5.58
C GLU A 180 12.11 5.05 4.33
N VAL A 181 12.36 3.82 3.86
CA VAL A 181 11.64 3.24 2.72
C VAL A 181 10.17 3.09 3.04
N LEU A 182 9.81 2.57 4.22
CA LEU A 182 8.42 2.44 4.67
C LEU A 182 7.69 3.79 4.66
N ASN A 183 8.28 4.81 5.28
CA ASN A 183 7.70 6.15 5.31
C ASN A 183 7.54 6.74 3.90
N PHE A 184 8.50 6.49 3.01
CA PHE A 184 8.44 6.97 1.64
C PHE A 184 7.31 6.32 0.84
N VAL A 185 7.19 4.98 0.88
CA VAL A 185 6.24 4.23 0.03
C VAL A 185 4.84 4.09 0.63
N ALA A 186 4.70 4.10 1.96
CA ALA A 186 3.41 3.95 2.63
C ALA A 186 2.75 5.29 2.99
N ARG A 187 3.49 6.41 2.92
CA ARG A 187 2.94 7.73 3.28
C ARG A 187 3.22 8.78 2.22
N GLN A 188 4.49 9.13 1.97
CA GLN A 188 4.82 10.31 1.17
C GLN A 188 4.42 10.17 -0.31
N LEU A 189 4.69 9.02 -0.94
CA LEU A 189 4.25 8.77 -2.31
C LEU A 189 2.72 8.64 -2.43
N PRO A 190 2.01 7.88 -1.58
CA PRO A 190 0.54 7.86 -1.56
C PRO A 190 -0.11 9.24 -1.39
N GLU A 191 0.43 10.10 -0.51
CA GLU A 191 -0.04 11.48 -0.34
C GLU A 191 0.05 12.27 -1.65
N MET A 192 1.20 12.19 -2.35
CA MET A 192 1.39 12.88 -3.63
C MET A 192 0.51 12.32 -4.75
N ILE A 193 0.39 11.00 -4.83
CA ILE A 193 -0.53 10.33 -5.76
C ILE A 193 -1.94 10.88 -5.58
N GLU A 194 -2.38 11.05 -4.33
CA GLU A 194 -3.70 11.58 -4.04
C GLU A 194 -3.86 13.03 -4.49
N GLN A 195 -2.84 13.88 -4.35
CA GLN A 195 -2.90 15.25 -4.88
C GLN A 195 -3.08 15.28 -6.40
N ILE A 196 -2.31 14.47 -7.12
CA ILE A 196 -2.43 14.35 -8.58
C ILE A 196 -3.80 13.79 -8.95
N ALA A 197 -4.33 12.82 -8.19
CA ALA A 197 -5.66 12.26 -8.41
C ALA A 197 -6.79 13.28 -8.15
N LYS A 198 -6.64 14.19 -7.18
CA LYS A 198 -7.57 15.30 -6.93
C LYS A 198 -7.52 16.32 -8.08
N VAL A 199 -6.31 16.68 -8.54
CA VAL A 199 -6.12 17.54 -9.73
C VAL A 199 -6.80 16.89 -10.94
N ARG A 200 -6.54 15.60 -11.21
CA ARG A 200 -7.19 14.85 -12.30
C ARG A 200 -8.71 14.99 -12.23
N GLY A 201 -9.32 14.69 -11.08
CA GLY A 201 -10.77 14.71 -10.94
C GLY A 201 -11.39 16.07 -11.26
N LEU A 202 -10.84 17.14 -10.69
CA LEU A 202 -11.36 18.49 -10.88
C LEU A 202 -11.09 19.06 -12.28
N SER A 203 -9.93 18.75 -12.88
CA SER A 203 -9.63 19.15 -14.26
C SER A 203 -10.50 18.40 -15.28
N VAL A 204 -10.75 17.11 -15.05
CA VAL A 204 -11.69 16.31 -15.87
C VAL A 204 -13.10 16.88 -15.80
N TYR A 205 -13.57 17.22 -14.59
CA TYR A 205 -14.86 17.88 -14.40
C TYR A 205 -14.94 19.21 -15.16
N ALA A 206 -13.98 20.11 -14.94
CA ALA A 206 -13.99 21.44 -15.55
C ALA A 206 -13.92 21.35 -17.09
N ALA A 207 -13.09 20.47 -17.63
CA ALA A 207 -13.00 20.25 -19.08
C ALA A 207 -14.28 19.66 -19.67
N SER A 208 -14.96 18.77 -18.96
CA SER A 208 -16.24 18.19 -19.40
C SER A 208 -17.36 19.24 -19.40
N LEU A 209 -17.37 20.12 -18.40
CA LEU A 209 -18.32 21.24 -18.29
C LEU A 209 -17.98 22.41 -19.25
N GLY A 210 -16.73 22.49 -19.72
CA GLY A 210 -16.19 23.62 -20.48
C GLY A 210 -15.95 24.88 -19.66
N SER A 211 -16.08 24.81 -18.32
CA SER A 211 -15.87 25.94 -17.41
C SER A 211 -15.50 25.46 -16.00
N VAL A 212 -14.98 26.37 -15.18
CA VAL A 212 -14.66 26.11 -13.77
C VAL A 212 -15.38 27.12 -12.89
N ASP A 213 -16.11 26.64 -11.88
CA ASP A 213 -16.73 27.52 -10.89
C ASP A 213 -15.71 28.08 -9.89
N PHE A 214 -16.13 29.09 -9.14
CA PHE A 214 -15.26 29.80 -8.19
C PHE A 214 -14.68 28.90 -7.09
N TYR A 215 -15.45 27.92 -6.59
CA TYR A 215 -14.98 27.04 -5.51
C TYR A 215 -13.94 26.05 -6.03
N ASN A 216 -14.18 25.49 -7.21
CA ASN A 216 -13.28 24.56 -7.88
C ASN A 216 -12.01 25.26 -8.38
N ASP A 217 -12.08 26.51 -8.84
CA ASP A 217 -10.89 27.32 -9.19
C ASP A 217 -9.97 27.45 -7.97
N ARG A 218 -10.50 27.87 -6.81
CA ARG A 218 -9.70 28.02 -5.59
C ARG A 218 -9.11 26.70 -5.11
N LYS A 219 -9.89 25.61 -5.15
CA LYS A 219 -9.44 24.27 -4.76
C LYS A 219 -8.33 23.78 -5.69
N LEU A 220 -8.47 23.95 -7.01
CA LEU A 220 -7.44 23.62 -7.99
C LEU A 220 -6.16 24.42 -7.75
N ARG A 221 -6.24 25.76 -7.57
CA ARG A 221 -5.04 26.58 -7.28
C ARG A 221 -4.28 26.09 -6.06
N PHE A 222 -5.00 25.74 -4.99
CA PHE A 222 -4.40 25.17 -3.79
C PHE A 222 -3.70 23.83 -4.09
N LEU A 223 -4.40 22.91 -4.77
CA LEU A 223 -3.85 21.59 -5.12
C LEU A 223 -2.62 21.70 -6.04
N LEU A 224 -2.64 22.59 -7.03
CA LEU A 224 -1.50 22.81 -7.93
C LEU A 224 -0.27 23.33 -7.16
N LYS A 225 -0.47 24.30 -6.26
CA LYS A 225 0.63 24.80 -5.41
C LYS A 225 1.18 23.67 -4.53
N TYR A 226 0.29 22.94 -3.85
CA TYR A 226 0.69 21.88 -2.93
C TYR A 226 1.39 20.73 -3.64
N ALA A 227 0.92 20.33 -4.82
CA ALA A 227 1.56 19.28 -5.64
C ALA A 227 2.98 19.68 -6.07
N ARG A 228 3.23 20.95 -6.42
CA ARG A 228 4.58 21.44 -6.75
C ARG A 228 5.52 21.34 -5.55
N GLU A 229 5.11 21.92 -4.42
CA GLU A 229 5.92 21.90 -3.19
C GLU A 229 6.20 20.47 -2.70
N GLN A 230 5.22 19.57 -2.82
CA GLN A 230 5.39 18.18 -2.42
C GLN A 230 6.26 17.39 -3.40
N SER A 231 6.16 17.65 -4.70
CA SER A 231 7.03 17.05 -5.72
C SER A 231 8.49 17.37 -5.47
N ASP A 232 8.81 18.62 -5.15
CA ASP A 232 10.18 19.04 -4.86
C ASP A 232 10.76 18.32 -3.63
N LYS A 233 9.97 18.23 -2.55
CA LYS A 233 10.35 17.48 -1.34
C LYS A 233 10.57 16.00 -1.62
N LEU A 234 9.66 15.39 -2.40
CA LEU A 234 9.76 13.99 -2.78
C LEU A 234 10.98 13.70 -3.63
N ARG A 235 11.36 14.62 -4.54
CA ARG A 235 12.57 14.46 -5.36
C ARG A 235 13.83 14.39 -4.49
N HIS A 236 13.97 15.29 -3.52
CA HIS A 236 15.11 15.26 -2.61
C HIS A 236 15.12 14.02 -1.71
N GLN A 237 13.95 13.59 -1.24
CA GLN A 237 13.85 12.36 -0.45
C GLN A 237 14.17 11.11 -1.28
N ALA A 238 13.74 11.08 -2.54
CA ALA A 238 14.05 10.05 -3.52
C ALA A 238 15.56 9.94 -3.76
N GLU A 239 16.23 11.06 -4.06
CA GLU A 239 17.69 11.13 -4.23
C GLU A 239 18.41 10.56 -3.00
N ARG A 240 18.03 11.02 -1.80
CA ARG A 240 18.60 10.56 -0.53
C ARG A 240 18.42 9.06 -0.30
N ILE A 241 17.21 8.53 -0.49
CA ILE A 241 16.94 7.09 -0.33
C ILE A 241 17.77 6.28 -1.33
N ASN A 242 17.86 6.73 -2.58
CA ASN A 242 18.59 6.02 -3.60
C ASN A 242 20.10 5.96 -3.31
N GLU A 243 20.67 7.04 -2.77
CA GLU A 243 22.05 7.08 -2.26
C GLU A 243 22.26 6.15 -1.06
N LEU A 244 21.39 6.23 -0.04
CA LEU A 244 21.44 5.37 1.16
C LEU A 244 21.37 3.87 0.83
N LEU A 245 20.72 3.54 -0.30
CA LEU A 245 20.49 2.18 -0.78
C LEU A 245 21.47 1.75 -1.87
N ASN A 246 22.53 2.52 -2.15
CA ASN A 246 23.53 2.23 -3.18
C ASN A 246 22.90 1.89 -4.54
N ASN A 247 21.88 2.64 -4.97
CA ASN A 247 21.14 2.44 -6.21
C ASN A 247 20.39 1.09 -6.32
N SER A 248 20.10 0.42 -5.21
CA SER A 248 19.31 -0.83 -5.23
C SER A 248 17.81 -0.60 -5.43
N PHE A 249 17.30 0.62 -5.21
CA PHE A 249 15.90 1.01 -5.44
C PHE A 249 15.75 1.77 -6.76
N ARG A 250 15.91 1.06 -7.89
CA ARG A 250 16.09 1.64 -9.22
C ARG A 250 14.92 2.50 -9.72
N SER A 251 13.68 2.13 -9.43
CA SER A 251 12.50 2.86 -9.92
C SER A 251 12.32 4.23 -9.30
N VAL A 252 13.04 4.56 -8.23
CA VAL A 252 13.14 5.93 -7.72
C VAL A 252 13.70 6.88 -8.80
N GLY A 253 14.57 6.39 -9.69
CA GLY A 253 15.06 7.14 -10.84
C GLY A 253 13.96 7.53 -11.84
N ASP A 254 12.86 6.78 -11.90
CA ASP A 254 11.74 7.07 -12.80
C ASP A 254 10.97 8.32 -12.36
N LEU A 255 11.00 8.66 -11.06
CA LEU A 255 10.39 9.90 -10.56
C LEU A 255 11.03 11.15 -11.16
N LYS A 256 12.34 11.10 -11.42
CA LYS A 256 13.06 12.19 -12.11
C LYS A 256 12.60 12.33 -13.55
N ASN A 257 12.36 11.21 -14.23
CA ASN A 257 11.87 11.20 -15.61
C ASN A 257 10.40 11.69 -15.71
N LEU A 258 9.62 11.55 -14.63
CA LEU A 258 8.24 12.04 -14.55
C LEU A 258 8.10 13.54 -14.30
N GLU A 259 9.13 14.20 -13.75
CA GLU A 259 9.05 15.59 -13.30
C GLU A 259 8.53 16.52 -14.39
N LEU A 260 9.05 16.38 -15.62
CA LEU A 260 8.60 17.17 -16.76
C LEU A 260 7.13 16.89 -17.13
N LYS A 261 6.69 15.63 -17.07
CA LYS A 261 5.28 15.27 -17.33
C LYS A 261 4.35 15.85 -16.26
N LEU A 262 4.76 15.79 -14.99
CA LEU A 262 4.01 16.39 -13.88
C LEU A 262 3.90 17.91 -14.04
N LEU A 263 5.02 18.60 -14.27
CA LEU A 263 5.01 20.04 -14.48
C LEU A 263 4.16 20.42 -15.70
N TYR A 264 4.22 19.64 -16.78
CA TYR A 264 3.36 19.84 -17.94
C TYR A 264 1.87 19.72 -17.58
N LEU A 265 1.46 18.69 -16.83
CA LEU A 265 0.09 18.56 -16.34
C LEU A 265 -0.33 19.79 -15.52
N LEU A 266 0.46 20.15 -14.50
CA LEU A 266 0.10 21.23 -13.58
C LEU A 266 0.00 22.59 -14.31
N ASN A 267 0.92 22.86 -15.23
CA ASN A 267 0.91 24.08 -16.03
C ASN A 267 -0.24 24.09 -17.04
N THR A 268 -0.59 22.94 -17.62
CA THR A 268 -1.75 22.83 -18.53
C THR A 268 -3.04 23.17 -17.78
N VAL A 269 -3.22 22.64 -16.56
CA VAL A 269 -4.39 22.99 -15.74
C VAL A 269 -4.39 24.49 -15.39
N GLU A 270 -3.25 25.05 -15.01
CA GLU A 270 -3.16 26.47 -14.67
C GLU A 270 -3.46 27.41 -15.84
N GLN A 271 -2.94 27.10 -17.03
CA GLN A 271 -3.05 27.97 -18.21
C GLN A 271 -4.33 27.74 -19.01
N ASP A 272 -4.88 26.53 -19.01
CA ASP A 272 -6.06 26.19 -19.80
C ASP A 272 -7.34 26.24 -18.95
N VAL A 273 -7.34 25.60 -17.77
CA VAL A 273 -8.53 25.53 -16.90
C VAL A 273 -8.71 26.80 -16.07
N LEU A 274 -7.62 27.35 -15.50
CA LEU A 274 -7.69 28.45 -14.52
C LEU A 274 -7.44 29.84 -15.11
N SER A 275 -7.37 29.96 -16.44
CA SER A 275 -7.11 31.24 -17.13
C SER A 275 -8.35 32.09 -17.36
N GLY A 276 -9.55 31.55 -17.12
CA GLY A 276 -10.82 32.19 -17.43
C GLY A 276 -11.15 32.23 -18.94
N ARG A 277 -10.39 31.50 -19.76
CA ARG A 277 -10.65 31.33 -21.19
C ARG A 277 -11.41 30.02 -21.46
N GLU A 278 -11.81 29.81 -22.71
CA GLU A 278 -12.34 28.54 -23.17
C GLU A 278 -11.31 27.43 -22.96
N ILE A 279 -11.72 26.34 -22.29
CA ILE A 279 -10.88 25.18 -22.00
C ILE A 279 -10.72 24.36 -23.28
N LYS A 280 -9.48 24.19 -23.74
CA LYS A 280 -9.20 23.48 -25.00
C LYS A 280 -8.84 22.01 -24.81
N THR A 281 -8.27 21.67 -23.66
CA THR A 281 -7.85 20.31 -23.34
C THR A 281 -9.08 19.48 -22.96
N SER A 282 -9.27 18.34 -23.64
CA SER A 282 -10.39 17.45 -23.36
C SER A 282 -10.28 16.78 -21.99
N SER A 283 -11.44 16.38 -21.45
CA SER A 283 -11.53 15.63 -20.20
C SER A 283 -10.74 14.31 -20.27
N GLN A 284 -10.75 13.61 -21.42
CA GLN A 284 -9.99 12.38 -21.62
C GLN A 284 -8.48 12.63 -21.64
N GLN A 285 -8.00 13.75 -22.19
CA GLN A 285 -6.58 14.09 -22.16
C GLN A 285 -6.10 14.32 -20.72
N PHE A 286 -6.84 15.09 -19.91
CA PHE A 286 -6.52 15.25 -18.49
C PHE A 286 -6.55 13.93 -17.74
N PHE A 287 -7.58 13.11 -17.98
CA PHE A 287 -7.73 11.82 -17.34
C PHE A 287 -6.53 10.90 -17.64
N THR A 288 -6.16 10.78 -18.91
CA THR A 288 -5.07 9.91 -19.37
C THR A 288 -3.72 10.40 -18.85
N LEU A 289 -3.36 11.66 -19.06
CA LEU A 289 -2.07 12.21 -18.65
C LEU A 289 -1.83 12.06 -17.14
N ALA A 290 -2.82 12.44 -16.32
CA ALA A 290 -2.69 12.31 -14.88
C ALA A 290 -2.66 10.84 -14.43
N THR A 291 -3.39 9.95 -15.10
CA THR A 291 -3.35 8.51 -14.80
C THR A 291 -2.00 7.89 -15.13
N GLU A 292 -1.36 8.25 -16.25
CA GLU A 292 -0.01 7.79 -16.57
C GLU A 292 1.00 8.19 -15.48
N ILE A 293 0.94 9.44 -15.01
CA ILE A 293 1.81 9.91 -13.94
C ILE A 293 1.56 9.10 -12.67
N ILE A 294 0.30 8.99 -12.24
CA ILE A 294 -0.11 8.21 -11.06
C ILE A 294 0.36 6.75 -11.14
N ASP A 295 0.26 6.12 -12.32
CA ASP A 295 0.65 4.72 -12.52
C ASP A 295 2.15 4.50 -12.31
N VAL A 296 3.00 5.44 -12.73
CA VAL A 296 4.44 5.35 -12.47
C VAL A 296 4.74 5.58 -10.98
N TYR A 297 4.09 6.54 -10.32
CA TYR A 297 4.24 6.69 -8.85
C TYR A 297 3.86 5.41 -8.09
N TRP A 298 2.76 4.74 -8.48
CA TRP A 298 2.37 3.45 -7.92
C TRP A 298 3.38 2.34 -8.20
N THR A 299 4.06 2.38 -9.34
CA THR A 299 5.13 1.43 -9.67
C THR A 299 6.28 1.58 -8.67
N VAL A 300 6.70 2.82 -8.35
CA VAL A 300 7.73 3.08 -7.34
C VAL A 300 7.29 2.60 -5.95
N VAL A 301 6.04 2.82 -5.56
CA VAL A 301 5.49 2.29 -4.30
C VAL A 301 5.60 0.76 -4.25
N ASN A 302 5.16 0.07 -5.31
CA ASN A 302 5.19 -1.39 -5.36
C ASN A 302 6.62 -1.94 -5.31
N ASP A 303 7.57 -1.33 -6.03
CA ASP A 303 8.96 -1.75 -6.02
C ASP A 303 9.62 -1.57 -4.65
N GLY A 304 9.28 -0.50 -3.91
CA GLY A 304 9.76 -0.34 -2.55
C GLY A 304 9.13 -1.34 -1.57
N LEU A 305 7.87 -1.73 -1.77
CA LEU A 305 7.26 -2.83 -1.01
C LEU A 305 7.93 -4.19 -1.32
N MET A 306 8.30 -4.42 -2.59
CA MET A 306 9.06 -5.62 -2.98
C MET A 306 10.46 -5.63 -2.36
N LEU A 307 11.12 -4.47 -2.28
CA LEU A 307 12.39 -4.32 -1.57
C LEU A 307 12.24 -4.68 -0.09
N LEU A 308 11.19 -4.19 0.58
CA LEU A 308 10.89 -4.52 1.97
C LEU A 308 10.61 -6.02 2.17
N ARG A 309 9.87 -6.65 1.26
CA ARG A 309 9.64 -8.11 1.28
C ARG A 309 10.95 -8.89 1.11
N ARG A 310 11.86 -8.43 0.25
CA ARG A 310 13.19 -9.05 0.12
C ARG A 310 13.99 -8.95 1.42
N TRP A 311 13.99 -7.81 2.10
CA TRP A 311 14.65 -7.69 3.40
C TRP A 311 14.02 -8.61 4.44
N HIS A 312 12.70 -8.73 4.44
CA HIS A 312 11.97 -9.67 5.30
C HIS A 312 12.39 -11.14 5.06
N LEU A 313 12.60 -11.54 3.80
CA LEU A 313 13.15 -12.86 3.46
C LEU A 313 14.61 -13.04 3.89
N ASN A 314 15.44 -12.00 3.76
CA ASN A 314 16.82 -12.04 4.23
C ASN A 314 16.88 -12.20 5.77
N ASP A 315 15.95 -11.59 6.51
CA ASP A 315 15.87 -11.76 7.97
C ASP A 315 15.59 -13.23 8.35
N LEU A 316 14.81 -13.95 7.54
CA LEU A 316 14.58 -15.40 7.68
C LEU A 316 15.84 -16.22 7.42
N GLU A 317 16.55 -15.94 6.33
CA GLU A 317 17.83 -16.61 6.03
C GLU A 317 18.86 -16.37 7.13
N ALA A 318 18.93 -15.14 7.65
CA ALA A 318 19.82 -14.78 8.74
C ALA A 318 19.46 -15.53 10.03
N TRP A 319 18.17 -15.62 10.38
CA TRP A 319 17.70 -16.40 11.53
C TRP A 319 18.07 -17.89 11.41
N GLN A 320 17.88 -18.49 10.23
CA GLN A 320 18.30 -19.87 9.97
C GLN A 320 19.82 -20.06 10.09
N SER A 321 20.62 -19.02 9.85
CA SER A 321 22.07 -19.08 10.01
C SER A 321 22.52 -18.96 11.48
N LEU A 322 21.75 -18.27 12.32
CA LEU A 322 22.02 -18.11 13.76
C LEU A 322 21.85 -19.43 14.51
N SER A 323 20.79 -20.19 14.19
CA SER A 323 20.53 -21.50 14.80
C SER A 323 21.60 -22.55 14.49
N HIS A 324 22.47 -22.31 13.50
CA HIS A 324 23.64 -23.14 13.22
C HIS A 324 24.90 -22.71 13.97
N LYS A 325 25.04 -21.43 14.37
CA LYS A 325 26.24 -20.90 15.04
C LYS A 325 26.20 -21.05 16.56
N GLU A 326 25.03 -20.97 17.18
CA GLU A 326 24.90 -21.22 18.63
C GLU A 326 24.97 -22.71 18.98
N ALA A 327 24.93 -23.61 17.98
CA ALA A 327 25.20 -25.04 18.13
C ALA A 327 26.70 -25.40 18.05
N SER A 328 27.59 -24.45 17.73
CA SER A 328 29.04 -24.70 17.67
C SER A 328 29.83 -24.15 18.86
N ASP A 329 29.20 -23.33 19.70
CA ASP A 329 29.81 -22.72 20.89
C ASP A 329 29.27 -23.32 22.22
N LEU A 330 28.69 -24.53 22.16
CA LEU A 330 28.35 -25.39 23.32
C LEU A 330 29.21 -26.65 23.35
#